data_AF-A0A259R5L9-F1
#
_entry.id   AF-A0A259R5L9-F1
#
_cell.length_a   1.000
_cell.length_b   1.000
_cell.length_c   1.000
_cell.angle_alpha   90.00
_cell.angle_beta   90.00
_cell.angle_gamma   90.00
#
_symmetry.space_group_name_H-M   'P 1'
#
loop_
_entity.id
_entity.type
_entity.pdbx_description
1 polymer ?
#
loop_
_entity_poly.entity_id
_entity_poly.type
_entity_poly.pdbx_seq_one_letter_code
_entity_poly.pdbx_strand_id
1 'polypeptide(L)'
;IALAGFVVPYMAVYDPQLMLQGDWTWLGVAYVTAKAILAIVLWGAVAVGYLRGPMSVLERLLAFCAAALLITALPMTDEAGFALAAIVLLWHSLRARGLAAQAAT
;
A
#
# COMPACT_ATOMS: atom_id res chain seq x y z
N ILE A 1 -5.67 -13.89 8.16
CA ILE A 1 -6.21 -12.60 7.67
C ILE A 1 -6.25 -11.68 8.89
N ALA A 2 -5.25 -10.78 9.02
CA ALA A 2 -5.14 -9.79 10.10
C ALA A 2 -3.94 -8.82 9.93
N LEU A 3 -3.00 -9.10 9.01
CA LEU A 3 -1.75 -8.34 8.85
C LEU A 3 -1.97 -6.82 8.72
N ALA A 4 -2.93 -6.40 7.89
CA ALA A 4 -3.23 -4.98 7.73
C ALA A 4 -3.74 -4.33 9.03
N GLY A 5 -4.58 -5.04 9.80
CA GLY A 5 -5.09 -4.55 11.09
C GLY A 5 -4.01 -4.43 12.16
N PHE A 6 -2.97 -5.26 12.09
CA PHE A 6 -1.81 -5.18 12.99
C PHE A 6 -0.90 -3.99 12.69
N VAL A 7 -0.83 -3.55 11.43
CA VAL A 7 0.07 -2.47 10.98
C VAL A 7 -0.44 -1.08 11.36
N VAL A 8 -1.76 -0.86 11.35
CA VAL A 8 -2.36 0.47 11.57
C VAL A 8 -1.96 1.13 12.90
N PRO A 9 -1.95 0.42 14.06
CA PRO A 9 -1.46 0.99 15.31
C PRO A 9 -0.02 1.49 15.25
N TYR A 10 0.88 0.78 14.56
CA TYR A 10 2.27 1.23 14.40
C TYR A 10 2.36 2.48 13.53
N MET A 11 1.58 2.58 12.46
CA MET A 11 1.53 3.79 11.63
C MET A 11 1.06 5.01 12.43
N ALA A 12 0.07 4.83 13.31
CA ALA A 12 -0.43 5.91 14.17
C ALA A 12 0.61 6.40 15.20
N VAL A 13 1.45 5.49 15.72
CA VAL A 13 2.56 5.84 16.63
C VAL A 13 3.68 6.59 15.89
N TYR A 14 3.95 6.18 14.65
CA TYR A 14 5.01 6.78 13.84
C TYR A 14 4.63 8.12 13.22
N ASP A 15 3.34 8.33 12.95
CA ASP A 15 2.81 9.59 12.42
C ASP A 15 1.58 10.05 13.21
N PRO A 16 1.76 10.83 14.29
CA PRO A 16 0.70 11.26 15.19
C PRO A 16 -0.40 12.10 14.52
N GLN A 17 -0.14 12.63 13.33
CA GLN A 17 -1.14 13.38 12.56
C GLN A 17 -2.33 12.49 12.18
N LEU A 18 -2.13 11.17 12.06
CA LEU A 18 -3.21 10.21 11.84
C LEU A 18 -4.23 10.20 13.00
N MET A 19 -3.78 10.52 14.21
CA MET A 19 -4.61 10.61 15.41
C MET A 19 -5.10 12.04 15.69
N LEU A 20 -4.87 12.98 14.77
CA LEU A 20 -5.11 14.42 14.96
C LEU A 20 -4.38 15.00 16.17
N GLN A 21 -3.16 14.50 16.44
CA GLN A 21 -2.33 14.92 17.56
C GLN A 21 -1.09 15.70 17.08
N GLY A 22 -0.56 16.56 17.96
CA GLY A 22 0.62 17.38 17.69
C GLY A 22 0.35 18.54 16.73
N ASP A 23 1.37 18.93 15.98
CA ASP A 23 1.32 19.99 14.96
C ASP A 23 0.71 19.45 13.65
N TRP A 24 -0.58 19.10 13.69
CA TRP A 24 -1.29 18.60 12.53
C TRP A 24 -1.76 19.74 11.62
N THR A 25 -1.74 19.48 10.31
CA THR A 25 -2.34 20.34 9.29
C THR A 25 -3.32 19.51 8.47
N TRP A 26 -4.33 20.15 7.87
CA TRP A 26 -5.28 19.45 7.00
C TRP A 26 -4.58 18.67 5.87
N LEU A 27 -3.52 19.24 5.29
CA LEU A 27 -2.71 18.58 4.27
C LEU A 27 -1.93 17.38 4.81
N GLY A 28 -1.33 17.51 6.00
CA GLY A 28 -0.62 16.41 6.65
C GLY A 28 -1.55 15.23 6.97
N VAL A 29 -2.71 15.52 7.56
CA VAL A 29 -3.72 14.49 7.86
C VAL A 29 -4.18 13.77 6.58
N ALA A 30 -4.46 14.53 5.52
CA ALA A 30 -4.87 13.95 4.23
C ALA A 30 -3.76 13.07 3.64
N TYR A 31 -2.50 13.52 3.70
CA TYR A 31 -1.33 12.77 3.24
C TYR A 31 -1.17 11.44 3.99
N VAL A 32 -1.16 11.48 5.31
CA VAL A 32 -0.94 10.29 6.17
C VAL A 32 -2.12 9.32 6.07
N THR A 33 -3.34 9.84 5.94
CA THR A 33 -4.53 9.01 5.71
C THR A 33 -4.46 8.28 4.36
N ALA A 34 -4.10 8.99 3.28
CA ALA A 34 -3.94 8.39 1.95
C ALA A 34 -2.82 7.33 1.95
N LYS A 35 -1.69 7.63 2.61
CA LYS A 35 -0.57 6.71 2.84
C LYS A 35 -1.02 5.45 3.58
N ALA A 36 -1.77 5.59 4.68
CA ALA A 36 -2.27 4.47 5.47
C ALA A 36 -3.24 3.59 4.66
N ILE A 37 -4.17 4.20 3.92
CA ILE A 37 -5.10 3.46 3.04
C ILE A 37 -4.32 2.64 2.00
N LEU A 38 -3.32 3.24 1.36
CA LEU A 38 -2.49 2.54 0.37
C LEU A 38 -1.74 1.36 0.99
N ALA A 39 -1.13 1.55 2.16
CA ALA A 39 -0.43 0.48 2.87
C ALA A 39 -1.38 -0.67 3.24
N ILE A 40 -2.57 -0.38 3.77
CA ILE A 40 -3.59 -1.38 4.12
C ILE A 40 -4.01 -2.19 2.89
N VAL A 41 -4.25 -1.53 1.75
CA VAL A 41 -4.62 -2.19 0.49
C VAL A 41 -3.52 -3.15 0.03
N LEU A 42 -2.25 -2.71 0.05
CA LEU A 42 -1.13 -3.56 -0.33
C LEU A 42 -0.95 -4.75 0.61
N TRP A 43 -1.03 -4.54 1.94
CA TRP A 43 -0.98 -5.63 2.91
C TRP A 43 -2.11 -6.64 2.74
N GLY A 44 -3.33 -6.16 2.46
CA GLY A 44 -4.47 -7.00 2.12
C GLY A 44 -4.21 -7.81 0.84
N ALA A 45 -3.72 -7.16 -0.21
CA ALA A 45 -3.40 -7.80 -1.49
C ALA A 45 -2.33 -8.89 -1.34
N VAL A 46 -1.27 -8.64 -0.57
CA VAL A 46 -0.21 -9.62 -0.27
C VAL A 46 -0.75 -10.81 0.51
N ALA A 47 -1.58 -10.54 1.53
CA ALA A 47 -2.15 -11.57 2.40
C ALA A 47 -3.14 -12.48 1.65
N VAL A 48 -3.99 -11.89 0.80
CA VAL A 48 -4.98 -12.62 0.00
C VAL A 48 -4.34 -13.25 -1.25
N GLY A 49 -3.30 -12.63 -1.81
CA GLY A 49 -2.70 -13.03 -3.08
C GLY A 49 -3.54 -12.64 -4.30
N TYR A 50 -4.43 -11.67 -4.14
CA TYR A 50 -5.38 -11.25 -5.18
C TYR A 50 -5.71 -9.76 -5.04
N LEU A 51 -5.84 -9.06 -6.18
CA LEU A 51 -6.30 -7.67 -6.21
C LEU A 51 -7.35 -7.44 -7.32
N ARG A 52 -6.93 -7.36 -8.59
CA ARG A 52 -7.84 -7.36 -9.77
C ARG A 52 -7.79 -8.67 -10.55
N GLY A 53 -6.99 -9.60 -10.05
CA GLY A 53 -6.62 -10.89 -10.61
C GLY A 53 -5.64 -11.57 -9.67
N PRO A 54 -5.26 -12.83 -9.94
CA PRO A 54 -4.28 -13.54 -9.14
C PRO A 54 -2.91 -12.86 -9.22
N MET A 55 -2.34 -12.52 -8.07
CA MET A 55 -1.02 -11.90 -7.99
C MET A 55 0.08 -12.95 -8.14
N SER A 56 1.12 -12.62 -8.91
CA SER A 56 2.33 -13.45 -8.96
C SER A 56 3.13 -13.35 -7.66
N VAL A 57 4.00 -14.33 -7.38
CA VAL A 57 4.88 -14.28 -6.20
C VAL A 57 5.75 -13.02 -6.20
N LEU A 58 6.23 -12.61 -7.38
CA LEU A 58 7.05 -11.41 -7.55
C LEU A 58 6.24 -10.13 -7.24
N GLU A 59 5.02 -10.02 -7.76
CA GLU A 59 4.11 -8.90 -7.43
C GLU A 59 3.83 -8.84 -5.92
N ARG A 60 3.66 -9.99 -5.26
CA ARG A 60 3.43 -10.06 -3.81
C ARG A 60 4.67 -9.61 -3.02
N LEU A 61 5.87 -10.02 -3.41
CA LEU A 61 7.10 -9.59 -2.74
C LEU A 61 7.32 -8.08 -2.91
N LEU A 62 7.10 -7.53 -4.10
CA LEU A 62 7.23 -6.10 -4.33
C LEU A 62 6.15 -5.30 -3.59
N ALA A 63 4.90 -5.77 -3.58
CA ALA A 63 3.82 -5.15 -2.81
C ALA A 63 4.11 -5.19 -1.30
N PHE A 64 4.70 -6.27 -0.80
CA PHE A 64 5.13 -6.39 0.59
C PHE A 64 6.22 -5.36 0.92
N CYS A 65 7.24 -5.25 0.09
CA CYS A 65 8.30 -4.24 0.27
C CYS A 65 7.75 -2.81 0.22
N ALA A 66 6.84 -2.51 -0.73
CA ALA A 66 6.19 -1.21 -0.82
C ALA A 66 5.37 -0.90 0.43
N ALA A 67 4.58 -1.87 0.89
CA ALA A 67 3.77 -1.70 2.09
C ALA A 67 4.62 -1.55 3.36
N ALA A 68 5.76 -2.24 3.45
CA ALA A 68 6.69 -2.10 4.56
C ALA A 68 7.37 -0.72 4.58
N LEU A 69 7.82 -0.22 3.42
CA LEU A 69 8.41 1.11 3.27
C LEU A 69 7.44 2.23 3.65
N LEU A 70 6.15 2.07 3.35
CA LEU A 70 5.11 3.03 3.71
C LEU A 70 4.78 3.04 5.20
N ILE A 71 5.23 2.07 6.01
CA ILE A 71 5.00 2.10 7.47
C ILE A 71 6.07 2.94 8.17
N THR A 72 7.31 2.93 7.69
CA THR A 72 8.42 3.62 8.33
C THR A 72 8.26 5.13 8.14
N ALA A 73 8.12 5.90 9.23
CA ALA A 73 7.96 7.37 9.17
C ALA A 73 9.27 8.13 8.89
N LEU A 74 10.10 7.63 7.98
CA LEU A 74 11.21 8.40 7.44
C LEU A 74 10.73 9.08 6.15
N PRO A 75 10.78 10.41 6.02
CA PRO A 75 10.32 11.11 4.82
C PRO A 75 10.96 10.56 3.53
N MET A 76 12.21 10.09 3.61
CA MET A 76 12.91 9.49 2.48
C MET A 76 12.39 8.08 2.11
N THR A 77 11.81 7.33 3.05
CA THR A 77 11.26 5.99 2.75
C THR A 77 9.89 6.07 2.08
N ASP A 78 9.17 7.17 2.30
CA ASP A 78 7.84 7.37 1.73
C ASP A 78 7.87 7.47 0.22
N GLU A 79 8.78 8.26 -0.33
CA GLU A 79 8.93 8.43 -1.78
C GLU A 79 9.21 7.09 -2.47
N ALA A 80 10.12 6.29 -1.89
CA ALA A 80 10.43 4.96 -2.37
C ALA A 80 9.23 4.00 -2.26
N GLY A 81 8.51 4.06 -1.12
CA GLY A 81 7.31 3.27 -0.90
C GLY A 81 6.20 3.59 -1.89
N PHE A 82 5.93 4.86 -2.15
CA PHE A 82 4.94 5.32 -3.14
C PHE A 82 5.35 4.96 -4.56
N ALA A 83 6.62 5.17 -4.93
CA ALA A 83 7.12 4.80 -6.25
C ALA A 83 6.98 3.28 -6.49
N LEU A 84 7.38 2.46 -5.52
CA LEU A 84 7.27 1.01 -5.64
C LEU A 84 5.81 0.54 -5.67
N ALA A 85 4.94 1.14 -4.84
CA ALA A 85 3.51 0.88 -4.86
C ALA A 85 2.90 1.20 -6.23
N ALA A 86 3.24 2.35 -6.81
CA ALA A 86 2.77 2.75 -8.13
C ALA A 86 3.22 1.77 -9.21
N ILE A 87 4.50 1.38 -9.22
CA ILE A 87 5.05 0.41 -10.17
C ILE A 87 4.29 -0.93 -10.07
N VAL A 88 4.09 -1.45 -8.86
CA VAL A 88 3.41 -2.74 -8.66
C VAL A 88 1.95 -2.66 -9.07
N LEU A 89 1.23 -1.61 -8.68
CA LEU A 89 -0.19 -1.45 -9.00
C LEU A 89 -0.42 -1.24 -10.50
N LEU A 90 0.44 -0.47 -11.17
CA LEU A 90 0.39 -0.28 -12.62
C LEU A 90 0.70 -1.58 -13.35
N TRP A 91 1.80 -2.24 -13.00
CA TRP A 91 2.18 -3.51 -13.62
C TRP A 91 1.11 -4.58 -13.44
N HIS A 92 0.60 -4.76 -12.21
CA HIS A 92 -0.48 -5.71 -11.93
C HIS A 92 -1.75 -5.37 -12.72
N SER A 93 -2.12 -4.09 -12.81
CA SER A 93 -3.33 -3.67 -13.54
C SER A 93 -3.22 -3.91 -15.04
N LEU A 94 -2.05 -3.67 -15.65
CA LEU A 94 -1.82 -3.96 -17.07
C LEU A 94 -1.88 -5.46 -17.35
N ARG A 95 -1.27 -6.27 -16.48
CA ARG A 95 -1.31 -7.74 -16.61
C ARG A 95 -2.72 -8.30 -16.41
N ALA A 96 -3.47 -7.81 -15.41
CA ALA A 96 -4.83 -8.23 -15.13
C ALA A 96 -5.78 -7.89 -16.29
N ARG A 97 -5.59 -6.74 -16.97
CA ARG A 97 -6.34 -6.38 -18.18
C ARG A 97 -6.09 -7.36 -19.33
N GLY A 98 -4.84 -7.80 -19.53
CA GLY A 98 -4.51 -8.80 -20.55
C GLY A 98 -5.20 -10.14 -20.30
N LEU A 99 -5.28 -10.58 -19.04
CA LEU A 99 -6.00 -11.80 -18.65
C LEU A 99 -7.51 -11.67 -18.88
N ALA A 100 -8.10 -10.51 -18.53
CA ALA A 100 -9.52 -10.25 -18.76
C ALA A 100 -9.88 -10.20 -20.25
N ALA A 101 -9.00 -9.63 -21.10
CA ALA A 101 -9.20 -9.57 -22.55
C ALA A 101 -9.14 -10.97 -23.20
N GLN A 102 -8.25 -11.85 -22.74
CA GLN A 102 -8.17 -13.23 -23.21
C GLN A 102 -9.37 -14.09 -22.80
N ALA A 103 -10.02 -13.79 -21.67
CA ALA A 103 -11.23 -14.48 -21.24
C ALA A 103 -12.48 -14.11 -22.06
N ALA A 104 -12.43 -13.01 -22.83
CA ALA A 104 -13.53 -12.51 -23.65
C ALA A 104 -13.48 -12.97 -25.12
N THR A 105 -12.44 -13.71 -25.52
CA THR A 105 -12.25 -14.31 -26.84
C THR A 105 -12.50 -15.81 -26.79
#